data_AF-A0A2V6MB98-F1
#
_entry.id   AF-A0A2V6MB98-F1
#
_cell.length_a   1.000
_cell.length_b   1.000
_cell.length_c   1.000
_cell.angle_alpha   90.00
_cell.angle_beta   90.00
_cell.angle_gamma   90.00
#
_symmetry.space_group_name_H-M   'P 1'
#
loop_
_entity.id
_entity.type
_entity.pdbx_description
1 polymer ?
#
loop_
_entity_poly.entity_id
_entity_poly.type
_entity_poly.pdbx_seq_one_letter_code
_entity_poly.pdbx_strand_id
1 'polypeptide(L)'
;MSIRPKNDIVAKVDDPGNTGVARAESNSPQNNGAAVAGIGDPGSGNGKTGIADPGYNSCKIYVAGEVHPNVRVPFREIDLAPTKTMIGEIEVNEPVRVYDTSGPWGDPDFRGTVEEGLPPLRAKWIRDRGDVEDYAGRAVQPIDDGYISEAHAAHAKRPTQASPARTAERPTSNSNGNDSNVNASPASSFAARKPLRAKPGNCVTQLYYARKGIITPEMEFIAIRENLGRASATSNIKRQISNVARNDLAFRHAGSEPIDNWQSAIGTPITPEFVRAEVARGRAIIPANINHPENEPMIIGRNFLVKINANIGNSAVASSIEEEVEKMRWATKWGADTVMDLSTGKNIHATREWIIRNSPVPIGTVPIY
;
A
#
# COMPACT_ATOMS: atom_id res chain seq x y z
N MET A 1 -7.51 52.86 -31.08
CA MET A 1 -7.67 53.72 -32.28
C MET A 1 -6.74 53.14 -33.34
N SER A 2 -7.14 52.62 -34.49
CA SER A 2 -8.19 52.98 -35.47
C SER A 2 -8.63 51.67 -36.19
N ILE A 3 -9.90 51.23 -36.15
CA ILE A 3 -11.03 51.52 -37.06
C ILE A 3 -10.75 51.20 -38.56
N ARG A 4 -11.20 50.00 -38.99
CA ARG A 4 -12.18 49.64 -40.09
C ARG A 4 -12.12 50.40 -41.45
N PRO A 5 -12.48 49.73 -42.58
CA PRO A 5 -13.90 49.48 -42.88
C PRO A 5 -14.29 48.16 -43.58
N LYS A 6 -15.60 47.89 -43.44
CA LYS A 6 -16.46 46.95 -44.17
C LYS A 6 -16.74 47.46 -45.58
N ASN A 7 -17.11 46.57 -46.50
CA ASN A 7 -18.14 46.85 -47.50
C ASN A 7 -19.05 45.62 -47.68
N ASP A 8 -20.34 45.86 -47.46
CA ASP A 8 -21.49 45.01 -47.75
C ASP A 8 -21.95 45.27 -49.20
N ILE A 9 -22.49 44.27 -49.91
CA ILE A 9 -23.60 44.46 -50.88
C ILE A 9 -24.59 43.28 -50.80
N VAL A 10 -25.86 43.66 -50.73
CA VAL A 10 -27.13 42.95 -50.46
C VAL A 10 -27.80 42.51 -51.79
N ALA A 11 -28.58 41.41 -51.84
CA ALA A 11 -30.08 41.35 -52.01
C ALA A 11 -30.42 40.05 -52.79
N LYS A 12 -31.58 39.36 -52.75
CA LYS A 12 -32.90 39.37 -52.07
C LYS A 12 -33.55 38.00 -52.42
N VAL A 13 -34.12 37.24 -51.46
CA VAL A 13 -35.57 37.00 -51.17
C VAL A 13 -36.35 36.20 -52.23
N ASP A 14 -36.90 35.04 -51.84
CA ASP A 14 -38.34 34.70 -51.92
C ASP A 14 -38.64 33.32 -51.27
N ASP A 15 -39.70 33.28 -50.45
CA ASP A 15 -40.39 32.10 -49.87
C ASP A 15 -41.87 32.25 -50.25
N PRO A 16 -42.65 31.18 -50.50
CA PRO A 16 -43.55 30.71 -49.43
C PRO A 16 -43.91 29.20 -49.44
N GLY A 17 -44.03 28.60 -48.25
CA GLY A 17 -45.32 28.02 -47.81
C GLY A 17 -45.66 26.53 -48.04
N ASN A 18 -45.59 25.77 -46.94
CA ASN A 18 -46.64 24.92 -46.34
C ASN A 18 -47.11 23.59 -47.00
N THR A 19 -47.01 22.48 -46.24
CA THR A 19 -48.13 21.56 -45.90
C THR A 19 -47.65 20.55 -44.84
N GLY A 20 -48.43 20.36 -43.77
CA GLY A 20 -48.14 19.44 -42.66
C GLY A 20 -49.03 18.19 -42.60
N VAL A 21 -49.05 17.59 -41.40
CA VAL A 21 -49.92 16.50 -40.86
C VAL A 21 -49.33 15.08 -41.06
N ALA A 22 -49.22 14.15 -40.08
CA ALA A 22 -49.87 13.95 -38.78
C ALA A 22 -48.95 13.27 -37.73
N ARG A 23 -49.28 13.47 -36.44
CA ARG A 23 -48.90 12.62 -35.30
C ARG A 23 -49.96 11.53 -35.08
N ALA A 24 -49.53 10.33 -34.66
CA ALA A 24 -50.36 9.38 -33.92
C ALA A 24 -49.50 8.73 -32.82
N GLU A 25 -50.05 8.71 -31.60
CA GLU A 25 -49.48 8.15 -30.37
C GLU A 25 -49.57 6.62 -30.34
N SER A 26 -48.66 5.94 -29.64
CA SER A 26 -49.01 4.96 -28.58
C SER A 26 -47.80 4.19 -28.02
N ASN A 27 -47.80 4.09 -26.69
CA ASN A 27 -47.36 2.97 -25.83
C ASN A 27 -45.91 2.45 -25.85
N SER A 28 -45.22 2.68 -24.72
CA SER A 28 -44.17 1.80 -24.15
C SER A 28 -44.72 0.38 -23.91
N PRO A 29 -43.90 -0.71 -23.89
CA PRO A 29 -42.98 -0.94 -22.77
C PRO A 29 -41.70 -1.78 -23.04
N GLN A 30 -40.84 -1.84 -22.01
CA GLN A 30 -39.87 -2.90 -21.68
C GLN A 30 -38.54 -3.00 -22.44
N ASN A 31 -37.48 -2.72 -21.69
CA ASN A 31 -36.06 -2.88 -22.01
C ASN A 31 -35.58 -4.24 -21.47
N ASN A 32 -35.05 -5.11 -22.34
CA ASN A 32 -34.39 -6.37 -21.98
C ASN A 32 -33.31 -6.72 -23.03
N GLY A 33 -32.10 -7.07 -22.55
CA GLY A 33 -31.02 -7.71 -23.33
C GLY A 33 -30.12 -6.74 -24.10
N ALA A 34 -28.82 -6.94 -24.25
CA ALA A 34 -27.94 -8.05 -23.89
C ALA A 34 -26.49 -7.56 -23.91
N ALA A 35 -25.64 -8.23 -23.14
CA ALA A 35 -24.19 -8.07 -23.17
C ALA A 35 -23.64 -8.36 -24.57
N VAL A 36 -22.75 -7.48 -25.06
CA VAL A 36 -21.92 -7.77 -26.24
C VAL A 36 -20.51 -8.07 -25.75
N ALA A 37 -20.16 -9.36 -25.80
CA ALA A 37 -18.80 -9.84 -25.72
C ALA A 37 -18.08 -9.64 -27.06
N GLY A 38 -16.79 -9.31 -27.00
CA GLY A 38 -15.86 -9.26 -28.13
C GLY A 38 -14.73 -8.28 -27.81
N ILE A 39 -13.45 -8.57 -28.04
CA ILE A 39 -12.79 -9.52 -28.95
C ILE A 39 -11.43 -9.86 -28.30
N GLY A 40 -11.00 -11.12 -28.43
CA GLY A 40 -9.83 -11.67 -27.76
C GLY A 40 -8.46 -11.19 -28.27
N ASP A 41 -7.50 -11.45 -27.39
CA ASP A 41 -6.04 -11.31 -27.46
C ASP A 41 -5.37 -11.82 -28.76
N PRO A 42 -4.22 -11.23 -29.13
CA PRO A 42 -3.06 -12.06 -29.43
C PRO A 42 -1.77 -11.52 -28.80
N GLY A 43 -1.24 -12.18 -27.77
CA GLY A 43 0.03 -11.75 -27.19
C GLY A 43 0.57 -12.58 -26.04
N SER A 44 0.59 -13.92 -26.17
CA SER A 44 1.28 -14.81 -25.24
C SER A 44 2.81 -14.58 -25.27
N GLY A 45 3.33 -14.01 -24.18
CA GLY A 45 4.76 -13.82 -23.94
C GLY A 45 5.04 -13.49 -22.47
N ASN A 46 5.47 -14.50 -21.72
CA ASN A 46 5.98 -14.49 -20.33
C ASN A 46 5.02 -14.07 -19.20
N GLY A 47 4.46 -15.07 -18.52
CA GLY A 47 4.36 -15.13 -17.06
C GLY A 47 3.65 -13.98 -16.33
N LYS A 48 2.46 -13.58 -16.77
CA LYS A 48 1.60 -12.64 -16.02
C LYS A 48 0.66 -13.43 -15.11
N THR A 49 0.76 -13.24 -13.79
CA THR A 49 -0.10 -13.88 -12.78
C THR A 49 -0.90 -12.86 -11.95
N GLY A 50 -1.24 -11.69 -12.51
CA GLY A 50 -2.00 -10.66 -11.78
C GLY A 50 -3.42 -10.52 -12.32
N ILE A 51 -4.43 -10.67 -11.46
CA ILE A 51 -5.82 -10.30 -11.77
C ILE A 51 -5.96 -8.76 -11.67
N ALA A 52 -6.75 -8.15 -12.56
CA ALA A 52 -7.02 -6.72 -12.55
C ALA A 52 -7.91 -6.31 -11.35
N ASP A 53 -7.61 -5.16 -10.72
CA ASP A 53 -8.46 -4.59 -9.65
C ASP A 53 -9.80 -4.13 -10.24
N PRO A 54 -10.97 -4.63 -9.76
CA PRO A 54 -12.27 -4.24 -10.29
C PRO A 54 -12.50 -2.72 -10.21
N GLY A 55 -12.33 -2.04 -11.33
CA GLY A 55 -12.56 -0.59 -11.47
C GLY A 55 -11.33 0.24 -11.84
N TYR A 56 -10.13 -0.35 -11.87
CA TYR A 56 -8.92 0.32 -12.32
C TYR A 56 -8.24 -0.46 -13.44
N ASN A 57 -7.66 0.25 -14.42
CA ASN A 57 -6.84 -0.37 -15.47
C ASN A 57 -5.43 -0.70 -14.96
N SER A 58 -5.36 -1.37 -13.80
CA SER A 58 -4.11 -1.73 -13.16
C SER A 58 -4.19 -3.06 -12.43
N CYS A 59 -3.08 -3.79 -12.42
CA CYS A 59 -2.94 -5.07 -11.76
C CYS A 59 -1.77 -5.05 -10.78
N LYS A 60 -1.86 -5.88 -9.73
CA LYS A 60 -0.75 -6.11 -8.81
C LYS A 60 0.23 -7.10 -9.43
N ILE A 61 1.51 -6.80 -9.31
CA ILE A 61 2.60 -7.66 -9.77
C ILE A 61 3.69 -7.75 -8.70
N TYR A 62 4.49 -8.82 -8.77
CA TYR A 62 5.58 -9.06 -7.83
C TYR A 62 6.89 -9.29 -8.58
N VAL A 63 7.95 -8.60 -8.18
CA VAL A 63 9.32 -8.83 -8.69
C VAL A 63 10.09 -9.68 -7.68
N ALA A 64 10.71 -10.76 -8.14
CA ALA A 64 11.51 -11.63 -7.29
C ALA A 64 12.87 -11.01 -6.93
N GLY A 65 13.37 -11.31 -5.73
CA GLY A 65 14.75 -11.02 -5.35
C GLY A 65 15.77 -11.87 -6.12
N GLU A 66 16.97 -11.34 -6.28
CA GLU A 66 18.11 -12.02 -6.92
C GLU A 66 19.01 -12.69 -5.87
N VAL A 67 19.28 -12.01 -4.76
CA VAL A 67 20.11 -12.47 -3.64
C VAL A 67 19.30 -13.36 -2.71
N HIS A 68 18.06 -12.96 -2.39
CA HIS A 68 17.16 -13.73 -1.54
C HIS A 68 15.96 -14.24 -2.36
N PRO A 69 15.91 -15.55 -2.69
CA PRO A 69 14.93 -16.10 -3.64
C PRO A 69 13.48 -16.09 -3.12
N ASN A 70 13.28 -15.86 -1.82
CA ASN A 70 11.97 -15.76 -1.19
C ASN A 70 11.43 -14.32 -1.15
N VAL A 71 12.22 -13.33 -1.57
CA VAL A 71 11.77 -11.93 -1.65
C VAL A 71 10.85 -11.77 -2.86
N ARG A 72 9.69 -11.15 -2.63
CA ARG A 72 8.71 -10.76 -3.64
C ARG A 72 8.31 -9.33 -3.37
N VAL A 73 8.66 -8.42 -4.27
CA VAL A 73 8.47 -6.97 -4.10
C VAL A 73 7.25 -6.52 -4.89
N PRO A 74 6.21 -5.98 -4.24
CA PRO A 74 4.96 -5.62 -4.89
C PRO A 74 5.09 -4.30 -5.66
N PHE A 75 4.42 -4.26 -6.80
CA PHE A 75 4.14 -3.06 -7.57
C PHE A 75 2.73 -3.12 -8.14
N ARG A 76 2.31 -2.00 -8.70
CA ARG A 76 1.12 -1.93 -9.53
C ARG A 76 1.53 -1.54 -10.95
N GLU A 77 1.06 -2.28 -11.94
CA GLU A 77 1.26 -1.96 -13.35
C GLU A 77 -0.04 -1.40 -13.91
N ILE A 78 0.06 -0.30 -14.64
CA ILE A 78 -1.06 0.37 -15.30
C ILE A 78 -0.90 0.12 -16.80
N ASP A 79 -1.86 -0.60 -17.37
CA ASP A 79 -1.88 -0.84 -18.81
C ASP A 79 -2.23 0.47 -19.53
N LEU A 80 -1.51 0.74 -20.61
CA LEU A 80 -1.72 1.92 -21.42
C LEU A 80 -2.48 1.54 -22.69
N ALA A 81 -3.45 2.36 -23.08
CA ALA A 81 -4.12 2.20 -24.36
C ALA A 81 -3.09 2.35 -25.50
N PRO A 82 -3.18 1.56 -26.59
CA PRO A 82 -2.30 1.72 -27.73
C PRO A 82 -2.38 3.12 -28.34
N THR A 83 -1.24 3.65 -28.79
CA THR A 83 -1.18 4.94 -29.50
C THR A 83 -1.50 4.71 -30.97
N LYS A 84 -2.45 5.49 -31.51
CA LYS A 84 -2.71 5.53 -32.96
C LYS A 84 -1.97 6.70 -33.58
N THR A 85 -1.01 6.41 -34.45
CA THR A 85 -0.22 7.45 -35.13
C THR A 85 -1.00 8.11 -36.25
N MET A 86 -0.54 9.26 -36.75
CA MET A 86 -1.21 10.01 -37.83
C MET A 86 -1.27 9.24 -39.16
N ILE A 87 -0.38 8.26 -39.35
CA ILE A 87 -0.35 7.35 -40.51
C ILE A 87 -1.19 6.07 -40.30
N GLY A 88 -1.90 5.96 -39.17
CA GLY A 88 -2.82 4.87 -38.88
C GLY A 88 -2.18 3.63 -38.25
N GLU A 89 -0.89 3.67 -37.93
CA GLU A 89 -0.19 2.59 -37.23
C GLU A 89 -0.61 2.56 -35.76
N ILE A 90 -0.64 1.35 -35.19
CA ILE A 90 -0.95 1.11 -33.78
C ILE A 90 0.36 0.77 -33.07
N GLU A 91 0.78 1.63 -32.17
CA GLU A 91 1.93 1.41 -31.28
C GLU A 91 1.40 0.92 -29.93
N VAL A 92 1.81 -0.29 -29.53
CA VAL A 92 1.49 -0.84 -28.20
C VAL A 92 2.41 -0.17 -27.17
N ASN A 93 1.80 0.47 -26.18
CA ASN A 93 2.53 1.13 -25.11
C ASN A 93 2.84 0.12 -23.99
N GLU A 94 4.09 0.11 -23.52
CA GLU A 94 4.47 -0.70 -22.37
C GLU A 94 3.75 -0.21 -21.09
N PRO A 95 3.35 -1.12 -20.18
CA PRO A 95 2.70 -0.75 -18.94
C PRO A 95 3.57 0.17 -18.09
N VAL A 96 2.94 1.12 -17.39
CA VAL A 96 3.62 1.98 -16.43
C VAL A 96 3.56 1.34 -15.07
N ARG A 97 4.74 1.01 -14.54
CA ARG A 97 4.87 0.49 -13.18
C ARG A 97 4.96 1.62 -12.17
N VAL A 98 4.15 1.54 -11.13
CA VAL A 98 4.12 2.49 -10.02
C VAL A 98 4.40 1.80 -8.70
N TYR A 99 4.90 2.58 -7.76
CA TYR A 99 5.07 2.15 -6.37
C TYR A 99 3.69 1.86 -5.76
N ASP A 100 3.60 0.80 -4.96
CA ASP A 100 2.34 0.37 -4.36
C ASP A 100 2.54 0.00 -2.88
N THR A 101 1.71 0.59 -2.02
CA THR A 101 1.72 0.40 -0.55
C THR A 101 0.47 -0.29 -0.04
N SER A 102 -0.47 -0.65 -0.92
CA SER A 102 -1.74 -1.30 -0.55
C SER A 102 -1.58 -2.71 0.05
N GLY A 103 -0.39 -3.31 -0.10
CA GLY A 103 -0.09 -4.65 0.38
C GLY A 103 -1.02 -5.73 -0.19
N PRO A 104 -1.17 -6.87 0.51
CA PRO A 104 -2.06 -7.95 0.07
C PRO A 104 -3.54 -7.53 -0.03
N TRP A 105 -3.98 -6.48 0.66
CA TRP A 105 -5.35 -5.98 0.55
C TRP A 105 -5.70 -5.43 -0.84
N GLY A 106 -4.70 -4.96 -1.57
CA GLY A 106 -4.84 -4.54 -2.97
C GLY A 106 -4.57 -5.64 -3.99
N ASP A 107 -4.36 -6.89 -3.54
CA ASP A 107 -4.19 -8.05 -4.41
C ASP A 107 -5.55 -8.74 -4.62
N PRO A 108 -6.10 -8.76 -5.85
CA PRO A 108 -7.37 -9.45 -6.12
C PRO A 108 -7.29 -10.97 -5.95
N ASP A 109 -6.12 -11.57 -5.78
CA ASP A 109 -5.93 -12.99 -5.47
C ASP A 109 -5.87 -13.28 -3.96
N PHE A 110 -5.71 -12.24 -3.12
CA PHE A 110 -5.71 -12.41 -1.67
C PHE A 110 -7.11 -12.68 -1.14
N ARG A 111 -7.25 -13.69 -0.26
CA ARG A 111 -8.53 -14.15 0.31
C ARG A 111 -8.58 -14.11 1.83
N GLY A 112 -7.56 -13.55 2.48
CA GLY A 112 -7.50 -13.49 3.95
C GLY A 112 -8.51 -12.51 4.54
N THR A 113 -8.85 -12.71 5.80
CA THR A 113 -9.77 -11.83 6.53
C THR A 113 -9.05 -10.96 7.58
N VAL A 114 -9.72 -9.93 8.07
CA VAL A 114 -9.15 -9.00 9.07
C VAL A 114 -8.87 -9.71 10.40
N GLU A 115 -9.65 -10.75 10.71
CA GLU A 115 -9.52 -11.62 11.88
C GLU A 115 -8.34 -12.58 11.78
N GLU A 116 -7.93 -12.92 10.55
CA GLU A 116 -6.73 -13.71 10.28
C GLU A 116 -5.47 -12.86 10.31
N GLY A 117 -5.61 -11.58 9.93
CA GLY A 117 -4.50 -10.68 9.72
C GLY A 117 -3.74 -10.98 8.42
N LEU A 118 -2.74 -10.17 8.13
CA LEU A 118 -1.90 -10.37 6.96
C LEU A 118 -0.93 -11.55 7.14
N PRO A 119 -0.56 -12.22 6.04
CA PRO A 119 0.51 -13.21 6.05
C PRO A 119 1.81 -12.60 6.58
N PRO A 120 2.52 -13.28 7.51
CA PRO A 120 3.72 -12.74 8.12
C PRO A 120 4.94 -12.91 7.19
N LEU A 121 4.97 -12.16 6.08
CA LEU A 121 5.97 -12.21 5.01
C LEU A 121 7.41 -12.36 5.51
N ARG A 122 7.80 -11.54 6.49
CA ARG A 122 9.17 -11.46 7.00
C ARG A 122 9.50 -12.47 8.09
N ALA A 123 8.53 -13.25 8.57
CA ALA A 123 8.72 -14.12 9.74
C ALA A 123 9.86 -15.13 9.55
N LYS A 124 10.00 -15.68 8.34
CA LYS A 124 11.11 -16.58 8.00
C LYS A 124 12.45 -15.85 7.98
N TRP A 125 12.50 -14.66 7.36
CA TRP A 125 13.72 -13.85 7.26
C TRP A 125 14.27 -13.47 8.63
N ILE A 126 13.37 -13.12 9.57
CA ILE A 126 13.72 -12.75 10.93
C ILE A 126 14.29 -13.95 11.71
N ARG A 127 13.67 -15.14 11.59
CA ARG A 127 14.12 -16.34 12.31
C ARG A 127 15.39 -16.94 11.74
N ASP A 128 15.53 -16.97 10.41
CA ASP A 128 16.69 -17.55 9.73
C ASP A 128 18.01 -16.84 10.08
N ARG A 129 17.95 -15.57 10.50
CA ARG A 129 19.13 -14.83 10.99
C ARG A 129 19.72 -15.41 12.28
N GLY A 130 18.95 -16.20 13.03
CA GLY A 130 19.44 -16.90 14.22
C GLY A 130 19.72 -16.01 15.43
N ASP A 131 19.32 -14.74 15.42
CA ASP A 131 19.61 -13.74 16.44
C ASP A 131 18.41 -13.36 17.33
N VAL A 132 17.24 -13.94 17.07
CA VAL A 132 16.02 -13.78 17.86
C VAL A 132 15.64 -15.06 18.61
N GLU A 133 14.88 -14.89 19.70
CA GLU A 133 14.25 -15.97 20.45
C GLU A 133 12.80 -15.62 20.80
N ASP A 134 11.94 -16.63 20.88
CA ASP A 134 10.56 -16.47 21.39
C ASP A 134 10.60 -16.17 22.89
N TYR A 135 9.69 -15.32 23.38
CA TYR A 135 9.48 -15.12 24.81
C TYR A 135 7.99 -14.97 25.13
N ALA A 136 7.64 -14.98 26.42
CA ALA A 136 6.23 -15.00 26.85
C ALA A 136 5.45 -13.72 26.50
N GLY A 137 6.11 -12.59 26.25
CA GLY A 137 5.44 -11.30 26.11
C GLY A 137 5.05 -10.67 27.45
N ARG A 138 4.63 -9.40 27.42
CA ARG A 138 4.01 -8.71 28.56
C ARG A 138 2.53 -9.08 28.59
N ALA A 139 2.01 -9.39 29.77
CA ALA A 139 0.56 -9.58 29.95
C ALA A 139 -0.18 -8.23 29.80
N VAL A 140 -1.26 -8.23 29.02
CA VAL A 140 -2.12 -7.06 28.83
C VAL A 140 -2.87 -6.74 30.13
N GLN A 141 -2.74 -5.51 30.59
CA GLN A 141 -3.37 -4.98 31.79
C GLN A 141 -4.57 -4.08 31.41
N PRO A 142 -5.58 -3.90 32.29
CA PRO A 142 -6.70 -3.00 32.02
C PRO A 142 -6.28 -1.57 31.64
N ILE A 143 -5.18 -1.08 32.21
CA ILE A 143 -4.64 0.26 31.94
C ILE A 143 -4.18 0.44 30.48
N ASP A 144 -3.81 -0.64 29.78
CA ASP A 144 -3.40 -0.60 28.37
C ASP A 144 -4.55 -0.21 27.43
N ASP A 145 -5.78 -0.42 27.88
CA ASP A 145 -7.01 -0.08 27.18
C ASP A 145 -7.77 1.07 27.88
N GLY A 146 -7.08 1.85 28.72
CA GLY A 146 -7.67 3.02 29.38
C GLY A 146 -8.66 2.70 30.50
N TYR A 147 -8.60 1.51 31.10
CA TYR A 147 -9.43 1.12 32.24
C TYR A 147 -8.66 1.16 33.56
N ILE A 148 -9.28 1.74 34.60
CA ILE A 148 -8.67 1.90 35.93
C ILE A 148 -8.56 0.55 36.67
N SER A 149 -9.46 -0.40 36.41
CA SER A 149 -9.41 -1.74 37.00
C SER A 149 -10.11 -2.79 36.15
N GLU A 150 -9.91 -4.06 36.47
CA GLU A 150 -10.61 -5.19 35.83
C GLU A 150 -12.13 -5.08 35.95
N ALA A 151 -12.65 -4.58 37.08
CA ALA A 151 -14.08 -4.36 37.28
C ALA A 151 -14.64 -3.32 36.29
N HIS A 152 -13.90 -2.24 36.00
CA HIS A 152 -14.30 -1.24 35.02
C HIS A 152 -14.29 -1.79 33.59
N ALA A 153 -13.28 -2.60 33.27
CA ALA A 153 -13.20 -3.30 31.99
C ALA A 153 -14.37 -4.29 31.82
N ALA A 154 -14.70 -5.05 32.86
CA ALA A 154 -15.83 -5.99 32.86
C ALA A 154 -17.19 -5.27 32.78
N HIS A 155 -17.33 -4.12 33.44
CA HIS A 155 -18.57 -3.32 33.37
C HIS A 155 -18.80 -2.76 31.96
N ALA A 156 -17.75 -2.27 31.30
CA ALA A 156 -17.84 -1.78 29.92
C ALA A 156 -18.19 -2.88 28.90
N LYS A 157 -17.96 -4.15 29.24
CA LYS A 157 -18.29 -5.32 28.43
C LYS A 157 -19.70 -5.87 28.66
N ARG A 158 -20.46 -5.37 29.64
CA ARG A 158 -21.83 -5.86 29.86
C ARG A 158 -22.71 -5.40 28.71
N PRO A 159 -23.47 -6.30 28.06
CA PRO A 159 -24.41 -5.90 27.02
C PRO A 159 -25.50 -5.03 27.64
N THR A 160 -25.56 -3.76 27.25
CA THR A 160 -26.73 -2.91 27.53
C THR A 160 -27.85 -3.33 26.58
N GLN A 161 -29.09 -3.45 27.09
CA GLN A 161 -30.26 -3.95 26.35
C GLN A 161 -30.71 -3.06 25.16
N ALA A 162 -29.91 -2.08 24.74
CA ALA A 162 -30.21 -1.22 23.61
C ALA A 162 -28.92 -0.69 22.97
N SER A 163 -28.26 -1.47 22.10
CA SER A 163 -27.45 -0.98 20.97
C SER A 163 -26.89 -2.15 20.14
N PRO A 164 -27.07 -2.17 18.80
CA PRO A 164 -26.36 -3.08 17.92
C PRO A 164 -25.02 -2.45 17.53
N ALA A 165 -24.02 -2.50 18.41
CA ALA A 165 -22.67 -2.08 18.07
C ALA A 165 -21.68 -3.18 18.47
N ARG A 166 -21.27 -3.95 17.46
CA ARG A 166 -20.17 -4.91 17.52
C ARG A 166 -18.94 -4.13 17.97
N THR A 167 -18.58 -4.25 19.24
CA THR A 167 -17.29 -3.76 19.73
C THR A 167 -16.39 -4.97 19.71
N ALA A 168 -15.46 -5.05 18.75
CA ALA A 168 -14.59 -6.22 18.58
C ALA A 168 -13.96 -6.61 19.92
N GLU A 169 -14.17 -7.85 20.32
CA GLU A 169 -13.65 -8.39 21.58
C GLU A 169 -12.11 -8.43 21.56
N ARG A 170 -11.51 -8.24 22.74
CA ARG A 170 -10.07 -8.24 22.95
C ARG A 170 -9.49 -9.62 22.58
N PRO A 171 -8.62 -9.76 21.57
CA PRO A 171 -7.97 -11.03 21.30
C PRO A 171 -6.87 -11.25 22.33
N THR A 172 -7.13 -12.09 23.35
CA THR A 172 -6.10 -12.47 24.34
C THR A 172 -5.91 -13.96 24.43
N SER A 173 -4.66 -14.41 24.36
CA SER A 173 -4.21 -15.79 24.60
C SER A 173 -4.21 -16.20 26.08
N ASN A 174 -4.68 -15.35 27.00
CA ASN A 174 -4.47 -15.54 28.44
C ASN A 174 -5.59 -16.29 29.17
N SER A 175 -6.55 -16.89 28.48
CA SER A 175 -7.57 -17.73 29.13
C SER A 175 -7.17 -19.20 29.16
N ASN A 176 -6.51 -19.63 30.25
CA ASN A 176 -6.65 -21.00 30.74
C ASN A 176 -8.02 -21.09 31.42
N GLY A 177 -9.07 -21.44 30.69
CA GLY A 177 -10.41 -21.53 31.27
C GLY A 177 -11.47 -21.94 30.26
N ASN A 178 -12.07 -23.09 30.54
CA ASN A 178 -13.12 -23.76 29.80
C ASN A 178 -14.46 -23.03 29.98
N ASP A 179 -14.77 -22.02 29.16
CA ASP A 179 -16.10 -21.40 29.13
C ASP A 179 -16.75 -21.60 27.75
N SER A 180 -17.56 -22.65 27.67
CA SER A 180 -18.57 -22.84 26.65
C SER A 180 -19.67 -21.78 26.84
N ASN A 181 -19.57 -20.63 26.17
CA ASN A 181 -20.72 -19.75 26.03
C ASN A 181 -20.85 -19.17 24.62
N VAL A 182 -22.06 -19.29 24.11
CA VAL A 182 -22.46 -19.16 22.72
C VAL A 182 -22.77 -17.69 22.47
N ASN A 183 -21.75 -16.90 22.14
CA ASN A 183 -21.81 -15.57 21.47
C ASN A 183 -20.39 -14.95 21.40
N ALA A 184 -19.38 -15.73 20.99
CA ALA A 184 -18.02 -15.23 20.82
C ALA A 184 -17.92 -14.42 19.52
N SER A 185 -17.37 -13.20 19.59
CA SER A 185 -16.77 -12.59 18.40
C SER A 185 -15.69 -13.52 17.84
N PRO A 186 -15.35 -13.50 16.54
CA PRO A 186 -14.41 -14.46 16.00
C PRO A 186 -13.07 -14.29 16.72
N ALA A 187 -12.63 -15.31 17.44
CA ALA A 187 -11.31 -15.32 18.06
C ALA A 187 -10.27 -15.08 16.96
N SER A 188 -9.52 -13.98 17.03
CA SER A 188 -8.53 -13.68 16.00
C SER A 188 -7.42 -14.72 16.03
N SER A 189 -7.02 -15.22 14.87
CA SER A 189 -6.04 -16.32 14.79
C SER A 189 -4.63 -15.86 15.19
N PHE A 190 -4.36 -14.55 15.10
CA PHE A 190 -3.06 -13.97 15.40
C PHE A 190 -2.76 -13.82 16.89
N ALA A 191 -3.75 -13.97 17.77
CA ALA A 191 -3.57 -13.92 19.22
C ALA A 191 -2.59 -14.97 19.75
N ALA A 192 -2.40 -16.08 19.02
CA ALA A 192 -1.51 -17.18 19.39
C ALA A 192 -0.01 -16.93 19.08
N ARG A 193 0.34 -15.82 18.42
CA ARG A 193 1.73 -15.58 18.00
C ARG A 193 2.60 -15.17 19.18
N LYS A 194 3.66 -15.96 19.42
CA LYS A 194 4.67 -15.61 20.43
C LYS A 194 5.52 -14.43 19.94
N PRO A 195 5.72 -13.40 20.77
CA PRO A 195 6.59 -12.30 20.42
C PRO A 195 8.06 -12.76 20.47
N LEU A 196 8.86 -12.11 19.63
CA LEU A 196 10.29 -12.29 19.51
C LEU A 196 11.04 -11.18 20.26
N ARG A 197 12.21 -11.52 20.78
CA ARG A 197 13.21 -10.58 21.27
C ARG A 197 14.59 -10.95 20.75
N ALA A 198 15.55 -10.02 20.78
CA ALA A 198 16.93 -10.33 20.48
C ALA A 198 17.49 -11.31 21.53
N LYS A 199 18.27 -12.30 21.08
CA LYS A 199 19.05 -13.16 21.97
C LYS A 199 20.06 -12.34 22.78
N PRO A 200 20.42 -12.75 24.00
CA PRO A 200 21.47 -12.09 24.77
C PRO A 200 22.75 -11.90 23.96
N GLY A 201 23.28 -10.67 23.92
CA GLY A 201 24.50 -10.32 23.18
C GLY A 201 24.31 -10.02 21.69
N ASN A 202 23.12 -10.23 21.14
CA ASN A 202 22.81 -9.89 19.74
C ASN A 202 22.08 -8.56 19.61
N CYS A 203 22.19 -7.95 18.43
CA CYS A 203 21.43 -6.77 18.04
C CYS A 203 20.71 -7.05 16.73
N VAL A 204 19.43 -6.70 16.66
CA VAL A 204 18.53 -7.06 15.55
C VAL A 204 18.19 -5.86 14.65
N THR A 205 18.87 -4.74 14.86
CA THR A 205 18.57 -3.50 14.11
C THR A 205 19.20 -3.53 12.72
N GLN A 206 18.51 -2.93 11.75
CA GLN A 206 19.04 -2.78 10.39
C GLN A 206 20.35 -1.96 10.37
N LEU A 207 20.49 -0.98 11.27
CA LEU A 207 21.72 -0.21 11.47
C LEU A 207 22.90 -1.09 11.88
N TYR A 208 22.68 -2.05 12.77
CA TYR A 208 23.71 -2.98 13.22
C TYR A 208 24.19 -3.88 12.10
N TYR A 209 23.27 -4.52 11.36
CA TYR A 209 23.64 -5.35 10.20
C TYR A 209 24.37 -4.53 9.14
N ALA A 210 23.87 -3.32 8.85
CA ALA A 210 24.48 -2.43 7.88
C ALA A 210 25.93 -2.10 8.23
N ARG A 211 26.22 -1.75 9.49
CA ARG A 211 27.58 -1.45 9.95
C ARG A 211 28.50 -2.67 9.97
N LYS A 212 27.95 -3.87 10.08
CA LYS A 212 28.69 -5.14 9.92
C LYS A 212 28.96 -5.52 8.46
N GLY A 213 28.48 -4.74 7.49
CA GLY A 213 28.61 -5.09 6.08
C GLY A 213 27.61 -6.16 5.60
N ILE A 214 26.57 -6.46 6.39
CA ILE A 214 25.57 -7.47 6.06
C ILE A 214 24.42 -6.82 5.29
N ILE A 215 24.09 -7.39 4.12
CA ILE A 215 22.91 -7.04 3.33
C ILE A 215 21.77 -7.97 3.76
N THR A 216 20.71 -7.40 4.33
CA THR A 216 19.54 -8.17 4.77
C THR A 216 18.50 -8.34 3.64
N PRO A 217 17.56 -9.29 3.76
CA PRO A 217 16.42 -9.38 2.84
C PRO A 217 15.63 -8.08 2.75
N GLU A 218 15.50 -7.33 3.86
CA GLU A 218 14.86 -6.02 3.84
C GLU A 218 15.60 -5.01 2.96
N MET A 219 16.94 -4.98 3.00
CA MET A 219 17.74 -4.07 2.16
C MET A 219 17.62 -4.38 0.67
N GLU A 220 17.57 -5.67 0.30
CA GLU A 220 17.32 -6.08 -1.08
C GLU A 220 15.91 -5.73 -1.54
N PHE A 221 14.90 -6.04 -0.71
CA PHE A 221 13.51 -5.71 -0.98
C PHE A 221 13.37 -4.23 -1.34
N ILE A 222 13.97 -3.36 -0.52
CA ILE A 222 13.99 -1.91 -0.74
C ILE A 222 14.70 -1.53 -2.04
N ALA A 223 15.86 -2.12 -2.33
CA ALA A 223 16.61 -1.81 -3.55
C ALA A 223 15.77 -2.06 -4.81
N ILE A 224 15.05 -3.18 -4.84
CA ILE A 224 14.12 -3.49 -5.94
C ILE A 224 12.95 -2.51 -5.96
N ARG A 225 12.36 -2.22 -4.79
CA ARG A 225 11.19 -1.33 -4.64
C ARG A 225 11.47 0.09 -5.11
N GLU A 226 12.62 0.65 -4.73
CA GLU A 226 13.03 2.01 -5.07
C GLU A 226 13.46 2.16 -6.54
N ASN A 227 13.91 1.06 -7.17
CA ASN A 227 14.11 1.04 -8.61
C ASN A 227 12.82 0.86 -9.41
N LEU A 228 11.65 0.71 -8.77
CA LEU A 228 10.40 0.33 -9.44
C LEU A 228 10.57 -0.97 -10.25
N GLY A 229 11.34 -1.92 -9.73
CA GLY A 229 11.60 -3.20 -10.41
C GLY A 229 12.28 -3.05 -11.78
N ARG A 230 12.94 -1.92 -12.07
CA ARG A 230 13.68 -1.68 -13.33
C ARG A 230 14.98 -2.48 -13.45
N ALA A 231 15.21 -3.45 -12.55
CA ALA A 231 16.45 -4.24 -12.48
C ALA A 231 16.76 -5.03 -13.79
N SER A 232 15.80 -5.22 -14.70
CA SER A 232 16.04 -5.80 -16.04
C SER A 232 16.07 -4.81 -17.19
N ALA A 233 15.86 -3.51 -16.97
CA ALA A 233 16.03 -2.51 -18.03
C ALA A 233 17.51 -2.18 -18.28
N THR A 234 18.44 -2.68 -17.45
CA THR A 234 19.88 -2.47 -17.65
C THR A 234 20.39 -3.11 -18.94
N SER A 235 19.74 -4.14 -19.46
CA SER A 235 20.04 -4.71 -20.78
C SER A 235 19.69 -3.77 -21.94
N ASN A 236 18.76 -2.83 -21.74
CA ASN A 236 18.42 -1.75 -22.69
C ASN A 236 19.00 -0.37 -22.31
N ILE A 237 19.53 -0.21 -21.10
CA ILE A 237 20.24 1.00 -20.61
C ILE A 237 21.75 0.96 -20.98
N LYS A 238 22.08 0.38 -22.14
CA LYS A 238 23.19 0.90 -22.95
C LYS A 238 22.79 2.15 -23.75
N ARG A 239 21.57 2.70 -23.54
CA ARG A 239 21.26 4.07 -23.92
C ARG A 239 22.09 5.02 -23.06
N GLN A 240 23.12 5.59 -23.66
CA GLN A 240 23.94 6.66 -23.11
C GLN A 240 23.07 7.67 -22.35
N ILE A 241 23.35 7.81 -21.06
CA ILE A 241 22.70 8.71 -20.09
C ILE A 241 22.71 10.19 -20.57
N SER A 242 23.48 10.51 -21.62
CA SER A 242 23.61 11.86 -22.16
C SER A 242 22.50 12.31 -23.12
N ASN A 243 21.63 11.43 -23.65
CA ASN A 243 20.65 11.81 -24.69
C ASN A 243 19.26 11.14 -24.53
N VAL A 244 18.73 11.09 -23.31
CA VAL A 244 17.32 10.70 -23.11
C VAL A 244 16.42 11.92 -23.35
N ALA A 245 15.48 11.81 -24.30
CA ALA A 245 14.54 12.89 -24.60
C ALA A 245 13.71 13.23 -23.35
N ARG A 246 13.37 14.51 -23.16
CA ARG A 246 12.60 14.99 -21.98
C ARG A 246 11.25 14.28 -21.80
N ASN A 247 10.70 13.76 -22.89
CA ASN A 247 9.40 13.09 -22.93
C ASN A 247 9.50 11.57 -22.73
N ASP A 248 10.70 11.03 -22.52
CA ASP A 248 10.91 9.60 -22.25
C ASP A 248 10.70 9.32 -20.76
N LEU A 249 10.04 8.22 -20.41
CA LEU A 249 9.81 7.81 -19.01
C LEU A 249 11.11 7.54 -18.24
N ALA A 250 12.23 7.29 -18.94
CA ALA A 250 13.54 7.16 -18.35
C ALA A 250 14.18 8.52 -18.00
N PHE A 251 13.63 9.63 -18.49
CA PHE A 251 14.12 10.98 -18.19
C PHE A 251 13.92 11.30 -16.71
N ARG A 252 15.00 11.73 -16.05
CA ARG A 252 14.94 12.26 -14.69
C ARG A 252 15.39 13.70 -14.70
N HIS A 253 14.56 14.59 -14.13
CA HIS A 253 15.00 15.96 -13.88
C HIS A 253 16.19 15.94 -12.91
N ALA A 254 17.21 16.76 -13.20
CA ALA A 254 18.20 17.09 -12.18
C ALA A 254 17.47 17.67 -10.98
N GLY A 255 17.71 17.12 -9.79
CA GLY A 255 17.17 17.69 -8.56
C GLY A 255 17.73 19.09 -8.34
N SER A 256 17.04 19.91 -7.54
CA SER A 256 17.66 21.11 -7.00
C SER A 256 18.86 20.69 -6.14
N GLU A 257 20.07 21.03 -6.58
CA GLU A 257 21.27 20.93 -5.76
C GLU A 257 20.98 21.68 -4.44
N PRO A 258 21.13 21.05 -3.27
CA PRO A 258 21.21 21.83 -2.04
C PRO A 258 22.45 22.74 -2.07
N ILE A 259 22.29 23.87 -1.39
CA ILE A 259 23.32 24.77 -0.86
C ILE A 259 24.66 24.03 -0.65
N ASP A 260 25.75 24.63 -1.14
CA ASP A 260 27.14 24.16 -1.15
C ASP A 260 27.49 23.01 -0.16
N ASN A 261 28.09 21.94 -0.69
CA ASN A 261 28.66 20.76 0.01
C ASN A 261 27.76 19.54 0.28
N TRP A 262 26.58 19.41 -0.35
CA TRP A 262 25.79 18.17 -0.24
C TRP A 262 25.44 17.56 -1.60
N GLN A 263 26.37 16.79 -2.16
CA GLN A 263 26.10 16.03 -3.39
C GLN A 263 25.06 14.96 -3.12
N SER A 264 23.90 15.08 -3.77
CA SER A 264 22.86 14.07 -3.75
C SER A 264 23.26 12.90 -4.65
N ALA A 265 23.16 11.66 -4.17
CA ALA A 265 23.49 10.48 -4.99
C ALA A 265 22.35 10.07 -5.94
N ILE A 266 21.40 10.98 -6.17
CA ILE A 266 20.20 10.78 -7.00
C ILE A 266 20.64 10.60 -8.47
N GLY A 267 20.41 9.41 -9.03
CA GLY A 267 20.68 9.11 -10.44
C GLY A 267 21.32 7.75 -10.70
N THR A 268 21.95 7.17 -9.69
CA THR A 268 22.55 5.82 -9.77
C THR A 268 21.49 4.74 -9.50
N PRO A 269 21.51 3.57 -10.17
CA PRO A 269 20.67 2.44 -9.78
C PRO A 269 20.84 2.11 -8.29
N ILE A 270 19.73 1.90 -7.59
CA ILE A 270 19.74 1.65 -6.14
C ILE A 270 20.07 0.18 -5.93
N THR A 271 21.30 -0.14 -5.53
CA THR A 271 21.69 -1.51 -5.21
C THR A 271 21.44 -1.84 -3.74
N PRO A 272 21.35 -3.12 -3.35
CA PRO A 272 21.27 -3.51 -1.93
C PRO A 272 22.47 -2.98 -1.12
N GLU A 273 23.65 -2.89 -1.74
CA GLU A 273 24.84 -2.31 -1.13
C GLU A 273 24.72 -0.80 -0.93
N PHE A 274 24.11 -0.07 -1.86
CA PHE A 274 23.81 1.35 -1.68
C PHE A 274 22.85 1.56 -0.49
N VAL A 275 21.78 0.77 -0.41
CA VAL A 275 20.84 0.79 0.72
C VAL A 275 21.56 0.55 2.03
N ARG A 276 22.40 -0.51 2.10
CA ARG A 276 23.22 -0.83 3.27
C ARG A 276 24.13 0.33 3.66
N ALA A 277 24.83 0.95 2.70
CA ALA A 277 25.74 2.06 2.96
C ALA A 277 25.03 3.29 3.53
N GLU A 278 23.85 3.64 3.01
CA GLU A 278 23.04 4.74 3.52
C GLU A 278 22.54 4.50 4.95
N VAL A 279 22.11 3.27 5.24
CA VAL A 279 21.70 2.86 6.58
C VAL A 279 22.89 2.87 7.54
N ALA A 280 24.05 2.33 7.14
CA ALA A 280 25.25 2.27 7.98
C ALA A 280 25.75 3.66 8.43
N ARG A 281 25.64 4.64 7.52
CA ARG A 281 25.99 6.06 7.76
C ARG A 281 24.89 6.84 8.48
N GLY A 282 23.72 6.25 8.73
CA GLY A 282 22.60 6.89 9.41
C GLY A 282 21.87 7.95 8.58
N ARG A 283 22.02 7.94 7.25
CA ARG A 283 21.30 8.87 6.34
C ARG A 283 19.94 8.33 5.89
N ALA A 284 19.68 7.06 6.16
CA ALA A 284 18.41 6.41 5.89
C ALA A 284 18.08 5.39 6.97
N ILE A 285 16.79 5.10 7.15
CA ILE A 285 16.29 4.14 8.13
C ILE A 285 15.31 3.16 7.49
N ILE A 286 15.25 1.95 8.05
CA ILE A 286 14.33 0.88 7.66
C ILE A 286 13.47 0.54 8.91
N PRO A 287 12.29 1.14 9.07
CA PRO A 287 11.42 0.88 10.22
C PRO A 287 10.77 -0.51 10.10
N ALA A 288 11.42 -1.50 10.70
CA ALA A 288 11.09 -2.91 10.46
C ALA A 288 11.22 -3.76 11.73
N ASN A 289 10.36 -3.49 12.72
CA ASN A 289 10.30 -4.24 13.98
C ASN A 289 10.20 -5.76 13.72
N ILE A 290 10.91 -6.55 14.52
CA ILE A 290 10.92 -8.02 14.45
C ILE A 290 9.55 -8.64 14.77
N ASN A 291 8.70 -7.91 15.49
CA ASN A 291 7.33 -8.32 15.83
C ASN A 291 6.26 -7.77 14.88
N HIS A 292 6.68 -7.18 13.75
CA HIS A 292 5.78 -6.78 12.65
C HIS A 292 6.23 -7.49 11.36
N PRO A 293 6.07 -8.82 11.29
CA PRO A 293 6.47 -9.59 10.12
C PRO A 293 5.60 -9.37 8.88
N GLU A 294 4.40 -8.80 9.03
CA GLU A 294 3.47 -8.47 7.93
C GLU A 294 3.92 -7.28 7.09
N ASN A 295 4.76 -6.41 7.66
CA ASN A 295 5.31 -5.22 7.00
C ASN A 295 6.09 -5.59 5.72
N GLU A 296 5.75 -4.95 4.61
CA GLU A 296 6.52 -4.93 3.37
C GLU A 296 7.60 -3.86 3.48
N PRO A 297 8.90 -4.22 3.57
CA PRO A 297 9.95 -3.27 3.90
C PRO A 297 10.00 -2.05 2.99
N MET A 298 10.32 -0.91 3.59
CA MET A 298 10.52 0.34 2.89
C MET A 298 11.57 1.21 3.60
N ILE A 299 12.06 2.23 2.90
CA ILE A 299 13.15 3.09 3.36
C ILE A 299 12.76 4.56 3.39
N ILE A 300 13.21 5.24 4.43
CA ILE A 300 13.08 6.68 4.59
C ILE A 300 14.49 7.26 4.58
N GLY A 301 14.77 8.12 3.61
CA GLY A 301 16.06 8.80 3.48
C GLY A 301 16.07 9.72 2.27
N ARG A 302 16.98 10.69 2.28
CA ARG A 302 17.04 11.77 1.28
C ARG A 302 17.29 11.29 -0.16
N ASN A 303 18.04 10.19 -0.31
CA ASN A 303 18.45 9.65 -1.62
C ASN A 303 17.44 8.66 -2.22
N PHE A 304 16.24 8.54 -1.62
CA PHE A 304 15.18 7.62 -2.00
C PHE A 304 13.92 8.40 -2.42
N LEU A 305 12.90 7.71 -2.92
CA LEU A 305 11.60 8.34 -3.17
C LEU A 305 11.08 9.00 -1.89
N VAL A 306 10.46 10.19 -2.03
CA VAL A 306 9.80 10.86 -0.90
C VAL A 306 8.66 9.98 -0.41
N LYS A 307 8.58 9.78 0.91
CA LYS A 307 7.57 8.95 1.55
C LYS A 307 6.54 9.80 2.30
N ILE A 308 5.29 9.36 2.34
CA ILE A 308 4.18 10.08 2.99
C ILE A 308 3.56 9.28 4.15
N ASN A 309 3.24 9.96 5.25
CA ASN A 309 2.59 9.33 6.40
C ASN A 309 1.11 9.71 6.49
N ALA A 310 0.26 8.75 6.85
CA ALA A 310 -1.13 9.01 7.22
C ALA A 310 -1.35 8.79 8.72
N ASN A 311 -2.05 9.72 9.38
CA ASN A 311 -2.42 9.59 10.78
C ASN A 311 -3.83 9.03 10.90
N ILE A 312 -3.98 7.99 11.72
CA ILE A 312 -5.26 7.41 12.13
C ILE A 312 -5.31 7.37 13.65
N GLY A 313 -6.35 6.76 14.21
CA GLY A 313 -6.50 6.60 15.64
C GLY A 313 -7.92 6.89 16.08
N ASN A 314 -8.34 6.20 17.13
CA ASN A 314 -9.59 6.46 17.79
C ASN A 314 -9.55 7.77 18.58
N SER A 315 -10.73 8.34 18.81
CA SER A 315 -10.91 9.43 19.75
C SER A 315 -11.82 8.96 20.88
N ALA A 316 -11.74 9.64 22.03
CA ALA A 316 -12.63 9.41 23.17
C ALA A 316 -14.14 9.52 22.84
N VAL A 317 -14.48 10.14 21.71
CA VAL A 317 -15.86 10.47 21.32
C VAL A 317 -16.41 9.54 20.23
N ALA A 318 -15.56 8.97 19.37
CA ALA A 318 -15.98 8.09 18.27
C ALA A 318 -14.81 7.25 17.73
N SER A 319 -15.08 5.96 17.50
CA SER A 319 -14.48 5.04 16.53
C SER A 319 -14.47 3.60 17.07
N SER A 320 -14.65 2.62 16.18
CA SER A 320 -14.50 1.19 16.48
C SER A 320 -13.18 0.65 15.93
N ILE A 321 -12.80 -0.55 16.38
CA ILE A 321 -11.59 -1.25 15.90
C ILE A 321 -11.66 -1.46 14.38
N GLU A 322 -12.81 -1.86 13.87
CA GLU A 322 -13.06 -2.10 12.46
C GLU A 322 -12.88 -0.83 11.63
N GLU A 323 -13.36 0.31 12.13
CA GLU A 323 -13.20 1.60 11.46
C GLU A 323 -11.72 2.03 11.41
N GLU A 324 -10.94 1.80 12.47
CA GLU A 324 -9.49 2.08 12.45
C GLU A 324 -8.72 1.20 11.47
N VAL A 325 -9.05 -0.09 11.39
CA VAL A 325 -8.46 -0.99 10.40
C VAL A 325 -8.84 -0.54 8.99
N GLU A 326 -10.09 -0.15 8.75
CA GLU A 326 -10.52 0.32 7.43
C GLU A 326 -9.84 1.64 7.05
N LYS A 327 -9.69 2.59 7.99
CA LYS A 327 -8.92 3.83 7.75
C LYS A 327 -7.47 3.53 7.36
N MET A 328 -6.82 2.56 8.02
CA MET A 328 -5.47 2.11 7.67
C MET A 328 -5.41 1.51 6.25
N ARG A 329 -6.36 0.60 5.92
CA ARG A 329 -6.44 -0.03 4.59
C ARG A 329 -6.71 1.02 3.51
N TRP A 330 -7.58 1.98 3.78
CA TRP A 330 -7.89 3.07 2.86
C TRP A 330 -6.67 3.97 2.63
N ALA A 331 -5.99 4.38 3.70
CA ALA A 331 -4.80 5.22 3.59
C ALA A 331 -3.69 4.54 2.76
N THR A 332 -3.41 3.27 3.03
CA THR A 332 -2.40 2.49 2.30
C THR A 332 -2.81 2.23 0.85
N LYS A 333 -4.09 1.99 0.57
CA LYS A 333 -4.62 1.90 -0.81
C LYS A 333 -4.30 3.14 -1.64
N TRP A 334 -4.35 4.32 -1.03
CA TRP A 334 -4.10 5.60 -1.70
C TRP A 334 -2.65 6.09 -1.63
N GLY A 335 -1.73 5.25 -1.18
CA GLY A 335 -0.30 5.55 -1.24
C GLY A 335 0.33 6.01 0.07
N ALA A 336 -0.35 5.86 1.22
CA ALA A 336 0.32 6.06 2.50
C ALA A 336 1.46 5.03 2.65
N ASP A 337 2.67 5.54 2.86
CA ASP A 337 3.90 4.78 2.98
C ASP A 337 4.13 4.27 4.41
N THR A 338 3.67 5.05 5.39
CA THR A 338 3.61 4.70 6.80
C THR A 338 2.28 5.16 7.36
N VAL A 339 1.85 4.52 8.45
CA VAL A 339 0.65 4.93 9.19
C VAL A 339 1.03 5.12 10.65
N MET A 340 0.55 6.20 11.26
CA MET A 340 0.66 6.37 12.72
C MET A 340 -0.69 6.15 13.39
N ASP A 341 -0.71 5.28 14.38
CA ASP A 341 -1.82 5.14 15.32
C ASP A 341 -1.65 6.18 16.44
N LEU A 342 -2.49 7.22 16.38
CA LEU A 342 -2.58 8.30 17.37
C LEU A 342 -3.83 8.17 18.24
N SER A 343 -4.32 6.93 18.43
CA SER A 343 -5.48 6.63 19.28
C SER A 343 -5.33 7.22 20.68
N THR A 344 -6.43 7.75 21.22
CA THR A 344 -6.51 8.31 22.57
C THR A 344 -7.76 7.81 23.29
N GLY A 345 -7.65 7.54 24.58
CA GLY A 345 -8.77 7.08 25.40
C GLY A 345 -8.77 5.57 25.63
N LYS A 346 -9.87 4.89 25.31
CA LYS A 346 -10.07 3.46 25.64
C LYS A 346 -9.67 2.54 24.50
N ASN A 347 -9.39 1.27 24.81
CA ASN A 347 -9.10 0.19 23.85
C ASN A 347 -7.89 0.46 22.92
N ILE A 348 -6.94 1.29 23.35
CA ILE A 348 -5.77 1.68 22.53
C ILE A 348 -4.95 0.44 22.17
N HIS A 349 -4.62 -0.41 23.14
CA HIS A 349 -3.81 -1.59 22.91
C HIS A 349 -4.52 -2.61 22.01
N ALA A 350 -5.80 -2.88 22.27
CA ALA A 350 -6.60 -3.78 21.43
C ALA A 350 -6.66 -3.27 19.98
N THR A 351 -7.04 -2.02 19.77
CA THR A 351 -7.13 -1.38 18.45
C THR A 351 -5.80 -1.49 17.68
N ARG A 352 -4.70 -1.18 18.36
CA ARG A 352 -3.36 -1.22 17.77
C ARG A 352 -2.95 -2.62 17.35
N GLU A 353 -3.29 -3.64 18.12
CA GLU A 353 -2.99 -5.03 17.74
C GLU A 353 -3.67 -5.38 16.41
N TRP A 354 -4.95 -5.02 16.24
CA TRP A 354 -5.66 -5.20 14.97
C TRP A 354 -5.02 -4.41 13.83
N ILE A 355 -4.61 -3.16 14.06
CA ILE A 355 -3.92 -2.34 13.05
C ILE A 355 -2.60 -3.01 12.63
N ILE A 356 -1.73 -3.38 13.56
CA ILE A 356 -0.40 -3.93 13.24
C ILE A 356 -0.53 -5.26 12.48
N ARG A 357 -1.43 -6.15 12.92
CA ARG A 357 -1.63 -7.47 12.30
C ARG A 357 -2.20 -7.37 10.88
N ASN A 358 -2.90 -6.28 10.57
CA ASN A 358 -3.48 -6.05 9.25
C ASN A 358 -2.68 -5.06 8.40
N SER A 359 -1.62 -4.46 8.92
CA SER A 359 -0.88 -3.42 8.20
C SER A 359 0.29 -3.97 7.38
N PRO A 360 0.34 -3.71 6.07
CA PRO A 360 1.49 -4.03 5.23
C PRO A 360 2.59 -2.96 5.29
N VAL A 361 2.36 -1.84 5.98
CA VAL A 361 3.30 -0.71 6.06
C VAL A 361 3.80 -0.51 7.49
N PRO A 362 4.91 0.20 7.72
CA PRO A 362 5.36 0.50 9.08
C PRO A 362 4.31 1.28 9.88
N ILE A 363 4.06 0.83 11.11
CA ILE A 363 3.19 1.51 12.07
C ILE A 363 4.02 2.32 13.07
N GLY A 364 3.74 3.62 13.14
CA GLY A 364 4.26 4.51 14.16
C GLY A 364 3.25 4.76 15.29
N THR A 365 3.74 5.15 16.45
CA THR A 365 2.92 5.50 17.62
C THR A 365 3.58 6.64 18.38
N VAL A 366 2.83 7.30 19.26
CA VAL A 366 3.36 8.25 20.24
C VAL A 366 3.20 7.61 21.62
N PRO A 367 4.24 6.97 22.19
CA PRO A 367 4.10 6.15 23.42
C PRO A 367 3.68 6.91 24.69
N ILE A 368 3.66 8.24 24.64
CA ILE A 368 3.20 9.07 25.77
C ILE A 368 1.68 9.28 25.76
N TYR A 369 1.00 8.96 24.66
CA TYR A 369 -0.46 8.87 24.57
C TYR A 369 -0.89 7.48 25.06
#